data_AF-A0AAU5ZR27-F1
#
_entry.id   AF-A0AAU5ZR27-F1
#
_cell.length_a   1.000
_cell.length_b   1.000
_cell.length_c   1.000
_cell.angle_alpha   90.00
_cell.angle_beta   90.00
_cell.angle_gamma   90.00
#
_symmetry.space_group_name_H-M   'P 1'
#
loop_
_entity.id
_entity.type
_entity.pdbx_description
1 polymer ?
#
loop_
_entity_poly.entity_id
_entity_poly.type
_entity_poly.pdbx_seq_one_letter_code
_entity_poly.pdbx_strand_id
1 'polypeptide(L)'
;MPFDLLLLWLATHLDGFARIAVDSSLDTGILERPGGWDAAALVRDDSLARLLTRELPANASGENLREFGVHAHGPHADELAQIMADLVVAWNRDARRSTGPQLTVHPAGTADHQLPTGHVLDKPHSRLTFAWTPDTP
;
A
#
# COMPACT_ATOMS: atom_id res chain seq x y z
N MET A 1 1.72 12.38 8.59
CA MET A 1 2.76 11.95 7.63
C MET A 1 2.06 11.69 6.31
N PRO A 2 2.54 12.17 5.14
CA PRO A 2 1.60 12.45 4.04
C PRO A 2 1.14 11.24 3.19
N PHE A 3 1.56 10.00 3.49
CA PHE A 3 1.24 8.82 2.65
C PHE A 3 0.70 7.59 3.40
N ASP A 4 0.30 7.73 4.67
CA ASP A 4 -0.26 6.60 5.44
C ASP A 4 -1.52 6.02 4.76
N LEU A 5 -2.30 6.88 4.09
CA LEU A 5 -3.46 6.46 3.28
C LEU A 5 -3.07 5.69 2.01
N LEU A 6 -1.90 5.91 1.43
CA LEU A 6 -1.42 5.08 0.32
C LEU A 6 -1.09 3.67 0.82
N LEU A 7 -0.46 3.56 1.99
CA LEU A 7 -0.17 2.25 2.59
C LEU A 7 -1.46 1.49 2.90
N LEU A 8 -2.45 2.16 3.47
CA LEU A 8 -3.77 1.55 3.71
C LEU A 8 -4.47 1.16 2.41
N TRP A 9 -4.40 2.01 1.37
CA TRP A 9 -4.95 1.72 0.05
C TRP A 9 -4.33 0.45 -0.54
N LEU A 10 -3.00 0.34 -0.52
CA LEU A 10 -2.31 -0.84 -1.00
C LEU A 10 -2.69 -2.08 -0.19
N ALA A 11 -2.77 -1.97 1.14
CA ALA A 11 -3.15 -3.08 2.02
C ALA A 11 -4.58 -3.61 1.77
N THR A 12 -5.50 -2.76 1.31
CA THR A 12 -6.88 -3.18 1.03
C THR A 12 -7.11 -3.63 -0.42
N HIS A 13 -6.16 -3.41 -1.33
CA HIS A 13 -6.30 -3.73 -2.76
C HIS A 13 -5.32 -4.79 -3.26
N LEU A 14 -4.23 -5.05 -2.54
CA LEU A 14 -3.27 -6.09 -2.87
C LEU A 14 -3.57 -7.39 -2.14
N ASP A 15 -3.82 -8.45 -2.91
CA ASP A 15 -3.70 -9.80 -2.40
C ASP A 15 -2.21 -10.17 -2.29
N GLY A 16 -1.74 -10.45 -1.07
CA GLY A 16 -0.31 -10.61 -0.79
C GLY A 16 0.42 -9.34 -0.30
N PHE A 17 -0.31 -8.33 0.20
CA PHE A 17 0.31 -7.19 0.85
C PHE A 17 1.17 -7.60 2.05
N ALA A 18 2.38 -7.05 2.11
CA ALA A 18 3.32 -7.25 3.21
C ALA A 18 4.09 -5.97 3.51
N ARG A 19 4.86 -5.99 4.60
CA ARG A 19 5.84 -4.95 4.95
C ARG A 19 7.21 -5.59 5.08
N ILE A 20 8.20 -5.01 4.40
CA ILE A 20 9.60 -5.45 4.50
C ILE A 20 10.29 -4.68 5.61
N ALA A 21 10.54 -5.36 6.72
CA ALA A 21 11.39 -4.88 7.79
C ALA A 21 12.82 -5.41 7.60
N VAL A 22 13.82 -4.57 7.83
CA VAL A 22 15.23 -4.95 7.82
C VAL A 22 15.70 -5.08 9.25
N ASP A 23 16.27 -6.23 9.60
CA ASP A 23 17.03 -6.37 10.84
C ASP A 23 18.34 -5.57 10.70
N SER A 24 18.48 -4.51 11.49
CA SER A 24 19.62 -3.60 11.42
C SER A 24 20.95 -4.29 11.77
N SER A 25 20.93 -5.40 12.51
CA SER A 25 22.12 -6.18 12.84
C SER A 25 22.60 -7.05 11.66
N LEU A 26 21.70 -7.33 10.70
CA LEU A 26 21.96 -8.13 9.50
C LEU A 26 22.05 -7.29 8.23
N ASP A 27 21.96 -5.96 8.34
CA ASP A 27 22.01 -5.04 7.21
C ASP A 27 23.40 -5.05 6.57
N THR A 28 23.50 -5.57 5.35
CA THR A 28 24.75 -5.63 4.57
C THR A 28 25.01 -4.35 3.78
N GLY A 29 24.09 -3.38 3.79
CA GLY A 29 24.20 -2.14 3.04
C GLY A 29 23.98 -2.29 1.52
N ILE A 30 23.60 -3.48 1.06
CA ILE A 30 23.33 -3.76 -0.37
C ILE A 30 22.06 -3.02 -0.84
N LEU A 31 21.10 -2.82 0.07
CA LEU A 31 19.85 -2.12 -0.22
C LEU A 31 19.85 -0.76 0.47
N GLU A 32 19.65 0.30 -0.33
CA GLU A 32 19.41 1.62 0.21
C GLU A 32 18.13 1.61 1.07
N ARG A 33 18.25 2.03 2.34
CA ARG A 33 17.13 2.17 3.26
C ARG A 33 16.48 3.54 3.07
N PRO A 34 15.22 3.62 2.62
CA PRO A 34 14.47 4.85 2.79
C PRO A 34 14.35 5.14 4.29
N GLY A 35 14.63 6.37 4.70
CA GLY A 35 14.45 6.76 6.10
C GLY A 35 12.98 6.66 6.51
N GLY A 36 12.68 5.84 7.51
CA GLY A 36 11.50 6.02 8.36
C GLY A 36 10.34 5.03 8.26
N TRP A 37 10.37 3.96 7.46
CA TRP A 37 9.28 2.95 7.48
C TRP A 37 9.64 1.64 6.78
N ASP A 38 9.03 0.51 7.19
CA ASP A 38 9.12 -0.76 6.46
C ASP A 38 8.44 -0.61 5.09
N ALA A 39 9.12 -0.94 4.01
CA ALA A 39 8.57 -0.74 2.67
C ALA A 39 7.30 -1.59 2.45
N ALA A 40 6.23 -0.97 1.95
CA ALA A 40 5.08 -1.70 1.44
C ALA A 40 5.53 -2.65 0.34
N ALA A 41 5.04 -3.88 0.38
CA ALA A 41 5.43 -4.93 -0.53
C ALA A 41 4.22 -5.73 -1.01
N LEU A 42 4.39 -6.34 -2.17
CA LEU A 42 3.51 -7.35 -2.74
C LEU A 42 4.33 -8.63 -2.87
N VAL A 43 3.97 -9.65 -2.10
CA VAL A 43 4.57 -10.99 -2.18
C VAL A 43 3.53 -11.92 -2.77
N ARG A 44 3.85 -12.55 -3.90
CA ARG A 44 2.97 -13.52 -4.53
C ARG A 44 3.79 -14.60 -5.22
N ASP A 45 3.43 -15.85 -4.98
CA ASP A 45 4.11 -17.03 -5.49
C ASP A 45 5.62 -17.01 -5.18
N ASP A 46 6.48 -16.97 -6.20
CA ASP A 46 7.94 -16.97 -6.11
C ASP A 46 8.56 -15.58 -6.39
N SER A 47 7.75 -14.52 -6.27
CA SER A 47 8.11 -13.16 -6.65
C SER A 47 7.69 -12.11 -5.60
N LEU A 48 8.38 -10.98 -5.62
CA LEU A 48 8.19 -9.87 -4.68
C LEU A 48 8.34 -8.53 -5.39
N ALA A 49 7.47 -7.55 -5.10
CA ALA A 49 7.64 -6.15 -5.46
C ALA A 49 7.59 -5.26 -4.21
N ARG A 50 8.37 -4.18 -4.17
CA ARG A 50 8.42 -3.23 -3.04
C ARG A 50 8.30 -1.79 -3.52
N LEU A 51 7.51 -1.02 -2.78
CA LEU A 51 7.36 0.41 -3.00
C LEU A 51 8.60 1.16 -2.51
N LEU A 52 9.06 2.08 -3.33
CA LEU A 52 10.17 2.99 -3.07
C LEU A 52 9.65 4.41 -3.02
N THR A 53 10.32 5.26 -2.24
CA THR A 53 10.13 6.71 -2.30
C THR A 53 11.51 7.35 -2.37
N ARG A 54 11.73 8.15 -3.41
CA ARG A 54 12.96 8.96 -3.54
C ARG A 54 12.61 10.43 -3.56
N GLU A 55 13.43 11.23 -2.90
CA GLU A 55 13.37 12.68 -3.03
C GLU A 55 14.04 13.10 -4.35
N LEU A 56 13.38 13.99 -5.07
CA LEU A 56 13.92 14.59 -6.28
C LEU A 56 14.45 15.99 -5.96
N PRO A 57 15.41 16.51 -6.77
CA PRO A 57 15.81 17.90 -6.68
C PRO A 57 14.60 18.83 -6.76
N ALA A 58 14.67 19.97 -6.06
CA ALA A 58 13.61 20.96 -6.08
C ALA A 58 13.31 21.38 -7.52
N ASN A 59 12.01 21.48 -7.86
CA ASN A 59 11.61 21.98 -9.17
C ASN A 59 11.93 23.48 -9.31
N ALA A 60 11.70 24.06 -10.50
CA ALA A 60 11.93 25.48 -10.75
C ALA A 60 11.11 26.41 -9.81
N SER A 61 10.07 25.89 -9.16
CA SER A 61 9.25 26.59 -8.17
C SER A 61 9.76 26.42 -6.73
N GLY A 62 10.86 25.70 -6.51
CA GLY A 62 11.46 25.46 -5.20
C GLY A 62 10.79 24.36 -4.38
N GLU A 63 9.88 23.58 -4.96
CA GLU A 63 9.17 22.51 -4.25
C GLU A 63 9.98 21.21 -4.30
N ASN A 64 10.17 20.58 -3.14
CA ASN A 64 10.74 19.25 -3.03
C ASN A 64 9.75 18.22 -3.58
N LEU A 65 10.07 17.66 -4.74
CA LEU A 65 9.28 16.59 -5.34
C LEU A 65 9.69 15.24 -4.73
N ARG A 66 8.73 14.32 -4.67
CA ARG A 66 8.99 12.92 -4.34
C ARG A 66 8.47 12.05 -5.46
N GLU A 67 9.23 11.02 -5.79
CA GLU A 67 8.82 10.01 -6.75
C GLU A 67 8.57 8.68 -6.04
N PHE A 68 7.51 8.00 -6.46
CA PHE A 68 7.28 6.60 -6.12
C PHE A 68 7.88 5.70 -7.20
N GLY A 69 8.69 4.74 -6.76
CA GLY A 69 9.22 3.69 -7.62
C GLY A 69 8.76 2.32 -7.13
N VAL A 70 8.90 1.30 -7.99
CA VAL A 70 8.70 -0.09 -7.58
C VAL A 70 9.92 -0.89 -8.01
N HIS A 71 10.52 -1.62 -7.06
CA HIS A 71 11.54 -2.63 -7.37
C HIS A 71 10.94 -4.00 -7.17
N ALA A 72 11.11 -4.89 -8.15
CA ALA A 72 10.59 -6.24 -8.09
C ALA A 72 11.65 -7.29 -8.42
N HIS A 73 11.44 -8.49 -7.90
CA HIS A 73 12.35 -9.62 -7.96
C HIS A 73 11.56 -10.91 -8.19
N GLY A 74 12.15 -11.85 -8.93
CA GLY A 74 11.56 -13.15 -9.23
C GLY A 74 11.00 -13.26 -10.66
N PRO A 75 10.53 -14.45 -11.07
CA PRO A 75 10.01 -14.72 -12.41
C PRO A 75 8.81 -13.84 -12.84
N HIS A 76 8.03 -13.35 -11.88
CA HIS A 76 6.85 -12.49 -12.10
C HIS A 76 7.11 -11.02 -11.73
N ALA A 77 8.38 -10.59 -11.64
CA ALA A 77 8.75 -9.26 -11.18
C ALA A 77 8.03 -8.12 -11.94
N ASP A 78 8.02 -8.17 -13.27
CA ASP A 78 7.40 -7.12 -14.10
C ASP A 78 5.90 -7.02 -13.85
N GLU A 79 5.22 -8.16 -13.70
CA GLU A 79 3.79 -8.20 -13.40
C GLU A 79 3.49 -7.59 -12.02
N LEU A 80 4.22 -8.01 -10.98
CA LEU A 80 4.02 -7.48 -9.64
C LEU A 80 4.36 -5.98 -9.55
N ALA A 81 5.39 -5.54 -10.27
CA ALA A 81 5.76 -4.14 -10.36
C ALA A 81 4.63 -3.31 -11.00
N GLN A 82 4.07 -3.80 -12.12
CA GLN A 82 2.98 -3.13 -12.82
C GLN A 82 1.72 -3.05 -11.95
N ILE A 83 1.33 -4.15 -11.28
CA ILE A 83 0.17 -4.17 -10.37
C ILE A 83 0.31 -3.10 -9.28
N MET A 84 1.49 -3.02 -8.64
CA MET A 84 1.73 -2.04 -7.59
C MET A 84 1.73 -0.61 -8.13
N ALA A 85 2.37 -0.37 -9.28
CA ALA A 85 2.41 0.95 -9.91
C ALA A 85 1.00 1.43 -10.31
N ASP A 86 0.18 0.55 -10.89
CA ASP A 86 -1.20 0.85 -11.28
C ASP A 86 -2.05 1.22 -10.06
N LEU A 87 -1.86 0.55 -8.92
CA LEU A 87 -2.57 0.89 -7.69
C LEU A 87 -2.11 2.23 -7.09
N VAL A 88 -0.84 2.60 -7.21
CA VAL A 88 -0.35 3.94 -6.80
C VAL A 88 -0.98 5.02 -7.67
N VAL A 89 -1.09 4.79 -8.98
CA VAL A 89 -1.77 5.70 -9.92
C VAL A 89 -3.26 5.81 -9.60
N ALA A 90 -3.93 4.67 -9.36
CA ALA A 90 -5.34 4.63 -8.97
C ALA A 90 -5.58 5.38 -7.65
N TRP A 91 -4.72 5.18 -6.66
CA TRP A 91 -4.78 5.94 -5.40
C TRP A 91 -4.69 7.44 -5.64
N ASN A 92 -3.73 7.89 -6.46
CA ASN A 92 -3.57 9.32 -6.76
C ASN A 92 -4.83 9.93 -7.41
N ARG A 93 -5.51 9.16 -8.26
CA ARG A 93 -6.74 9.57 -8.95
C ARG A 93 -7.95 9.57 -8.01
N ASP A 94 -8.15 8.48 -7.26
CA ASP A 94 -9.45 8.18 -6.64
C ASP A 94 -9.50 8.41 -5.13
N ALA A 95 -8.37 8.28 -4.43
CA ALA A 95 -8.35 8.18 -2.96
C ALA A 95 -7.43 9.18 -2.27
N ARG A 96 -6.43 9.73 -2.97
CA ARG A 96 -5.41 10.63 -2.39
C ARG A 96 -6.01 11.88 -1.75
N ARG A 97 -7.13 12.38 -2.26
CA ARG A 97 -7.83 13.56 -1.74
C ARG A 97 -8.87 13.23 -0.67
N SER A 98 -9.21 11.95 -0.51
CA SER A 98 -10.18 11.50 0.50
C SER A 98 -9.58 11.59 1.91
N THR A 99 -10.44 11.59 2.92
CA THR A 99 -10.04 11.46 4.32
C THR A 99 -9.64 10.01 4.70
N GLY A 100 -9.80 9.05 3.80
CA GLY A 100 -9.57 7.62 4.00
C GLY A 100 -10.83 6.78 3.76
N PRO A 101 -10.74 5.45 3.92
CA PRO A 101 -11.89 4.57 3.75
C PRO A 101 -12.85 4.70 4.94
N GLN A 102 -14.13 4.46 4.69
CA GLN A 102 -15.06 4.16 5.77
C GLN A 102 -14.73 2.79 6.35
N LEU A 103 -14.39 2.74 7.64
CA LEU A 103 -14.16 1.51 8.39
C LEU A 103 -15.43 1.14 9.15
N THR A 104 -15.95 -0.06 8.90
CA THR A 104 -17.05 -0.64 9.67
C THR A 104 -16.59 -1.91 10.39
N VAL A 105 -17.19 -2.19 11.55
CA VAL A 105 -16.82 -3.31 12.42
C VAL A 105 -18.06 -4.14 12.71
N HIS A 106 -17.98 -5.44 12.40
CA HIS A 106 -19.06 -6.41 12.62
C HIS A 106 -18.56 -7.53 13.53
N PRO A 107 -19.45 -8.23 14.27
CA PRO A 107 -19.08 -9.42 15.03
C PRO A 107 -18.46 -10.52 14.16
N ALA A 108 -17.56 -11.33 14.75
CA ALA A 108 -17.12 -12.56 14.10
C ALA A 108 -18.34 -13.44 13.76
N GLY A 109 -18.43 -13.90 12.51
CA GLY A 109 -19.53 -14.72 12.01
C GLY A 109 -20.68 -13.97 11.33
N THR A 110 -20.66 -12.63 11.26
CA THR A 110 -21.55 -11.90 10.33
C THR A 110 -21.35 -12.42 8.91
N ALA A 111 -22.41 -12.76 8.19
CA ALA A 111 -22.30 -13.36 6.86
C ALA A 111 -21.86 -12.34 5.79
N ASP A 112 -21.16 -12.78 4.73
CA ASP A 112 -20.61 -11.89 3.70
C ASP A 112 -21.66 -10.97 3.06
N HIS A 113 -22.86 -11.50 2.78
CA HIS A 113 -23.96 -10.72 2.19
C HIS A 113 -24.54 -9.63 3.12
N GLN A 114 -24.14 -9.62 4.40
CA GLN A 114 -24.51 -8.61 5.38
C GLN A 114 -23.42 -7.56 5.59
N LEU A 115 -22.23 -7.76 5.02
CA LEU A 115 -21.14 -6.80 5.09
C LEU A 115 -21.28 -5.74 3.99
N PRO A 116 -20.86 -4.49 4.23
CA PRO A 116 -20.75 -3.49 3.18
C PRO A 116 -19.80 -3.94 2.07
N THR A 117 -19.95 -3.38 0.88
CA THR A 117 -18.97 -3.57 -0.20
C THR A 117 -17.64 -2.93 0.19
N GLY A 118 -16.56 -3.70 0.11
CA GLY A 118 -15.21 -3.21 0.42
C GLY A 118 -14.26 -4.37 0.68
N HIS A 119 -13.04 -4.03 1.09
CA HIS A 119 -12.08 -5.02 1.54
C HIS A 119 -12.46 -5.52 2.94
N VAL A 120 -12.65 -6.83 3.09
CA VAL A 120 -12.99 -7.45 4.37
C VAL A 120 -11.74 -8.08 4.98
N LEU A 121 -11.44 -7.68 6.21
CA LEU A 121 -10.37 -8.23 7.02
C LEU A 121 -10.96 -8.96 8.22
N ASP A 122 -10.81 -10.28 8.21
CA ASP A 122 -11.25 -11.13 9.31
C ASP A 122 -10.27 -11.09 10.49
N LYS A 123 -10.83 -11.00 11.69
CA LYS A 123 -10.11 -11.03 12.97
C LYS A 123 -10.78 -12.06 13.88
N PRO A 124 -10.09 -12.53 14.95
CA PRO A 124 -10.64 -13.56 15.83
C PRO A 124 -12.03 -13.25 16.42
N HIS A 125 -12.37 -11.98 16.60
CA HIS A 125 -13.62 -11.55 17.24
C HIS A 125 -14.43 -10.54 16.42
N SER A 126 -13.96 -10.16 15.24
CA SER A 126 -14.62 -9.16 14.41
C SER A 126 -14.30 -9.36 12.93
N ARG A 127 -15.16 -8.77 12.09
CA ARG A 127 -14.91 -8.58 10.65
C ARG A 127 -14.85 -7.08 10.41
N LEU A 128 -13.77 -6.61 9.80
CA LEU A 128 -13.53 -5.21 9.47
C LEU A 128 -13.75 -4.99 7.99
N THR A 129 -14.57 -4.01 7.60
CA THR A 129 -14.75 -3.68 6.17
C THR A 129 -14.20 -2.28 5.90
N PHE A 130 -13.31 -2.17 4.92
CA PHE A 130 -12.74 -0.92 4.42
C PHE A 130 -13.40 -0.58 3.07
N ALA A 131 -14.26 0.44 3.08
CA ALA A 131 -14.93 0.92 1.88
C ALA A 131 -14.32 2.26 1.44
N TRP A 132 -13.68 2.27 0.27
CA TRP A 132 -13.17 3.50 -0.34
C TRP A 132 -14.24 4.10 -1.24
N THR A 133 -14.90 5.15 -0.76
CA THR A 133 -15.82 5.94 -1.58
C THR A 133 -15.11 7.20 -2.05
N PRO A 134 -15.24 7.58 -3.33
CA PRO A 134 -14.87 8.93 -3.76
C PRO A 134 -15.62 9.94 -2.89
N ASP A 135 -14.97 11.03 -2.48
CA ASP A 135 -15.69 12.13 -1.83
C ASP A 135 -16.82 12.57 -2.76
N THR A 136 -18.04 12.58 -2.22
CA THR A 136 -19.17 13.17 -2.95
C THR A 136 -18.91 14.68 -2.99
N PRO A 137 -18.93 15.32 -4.18
CA PRO A 137 -18.59 16.73 -4.32
C PRO A 137 -19.50 17.68 -3.52
#